data_AF-F5ATE9-F1
#
_entry.id   AF-F5ATE9-F1
#
_cell.length_a   1.000
_cell.length_b   1.000
_cell.length_c   1.000
_cell.angle_alpha   90.00
_cell.angle_beta   90.00
_cell.angle_gamma   90.00
#
_symmetry.space_group_name_H-M   'P 1'
#
loop_
_entity.id
_entity.type
_entity.pdbx_description
1 polymer ?
#
loop_
_entity_poly.entity_id
_entity_poly.type
_entity_poly.pdbx_seq_one_letter_code
_entity_poly.pdbx_strand_id
1 'polypeptide(L)'
;YRESYGIYACNGILFNLESPRRGETFVTRKITRGMANIAQGLEKCLFMGNLDALRDWGHAKDYVKMQWMMLQQDEPRDYVIATGVQYSVREFIDMSARELGIELEFVGKGVDEKAVVKSVIGTKAPAIKVGDIIVAVDPAYFRPAEVETLL
;
A
#
# COMPACT_ATOMS: atom_id res chain seq x y z
N TYR A 1 10.43 -16.85 -27.45
CA TYR A 1 9.98 -18.24 -27.20
C TYR A 1 8.64 -18.55 -27.83
N ARG A 2 7.57 -17.83 -27.47
CA ARG A 2 6.26 -17.94 -28.14
C ARG A 2 6.38 -17.84 -29.66
N GLU A 3 6.97 -16.75 -30.15
CA GLU A 3 7.09 -16.47 -31.59
C GLU A 3 8.10 -17.38 -32.31
N SER A 4 9.25 -17.64 -31.68
CA SER A 4 10.36 -18.35 -32.33
C SER A 4 10.25 -19.87 -32.29
N TYR A 5 9.52 -20.44 -31.32
CA TYR A 5 9.49 -21.89 -31.07
C TYR A 5 8.08 -22.45 -30.86
N GLY A 6 7.03 -21.63 -30.95
CA GLY A 6 5.65 -22.08 -30.74
C GLY A 6 5.32 -22.55 -29.32
N ILE A 7 6.17 -22.22 -28.33
CA ILE A 7 5.93 -22.57 -26.93
C ILE A 7 4.75 -21.74 -26.40
N TYR A 8 3.83 -22.38 -25.67
CA TYR A 8 2.79 -21.65 -24.93
C TYR A 8 3.45 -20.85 -23.80
N ALA A 9 3.70 -19.56 -24.05
CA ALA A 9 4.29 -18.63 -23.09
C ALA A 9 3.52 -17.31 -23.10
N CYS A 10 3.01 -16.90 -21.94
CA CYS A 10 2.25 -15.69 -21.72
C CYS A 10 2.87 -14.83 -20.60
N ASN A 11 2.79 -13.51 -20.74
CA ASN A 11 3.22 -12.57 -19.71
C ASN A 11 2.01 -12.01 -18.98
N GLY A 12 2.01 -12.17 -17.66
CA GLY A 12 1.12 -11.43 -16.77
C GLY A 12 1.77 -10.10 -16.38
N ILE A 13 1.24 -8.99 -16.88
CA ILE A 13 1.65 -7.64 -16.51
C ILE A 13 0.79 -7.24 -15.31
N LEU A 14 1.16 -7.74 -14.14
CA LEU A 14 0.41 -7.59 -12.90
C LEU A 14 0.78 -6.29 -12.19
N PHE A 15 -0.22 -5.47 -11.92
CA PHE A 15 -0.10 -4.28 -11.08
C PHE A 15 0.04 -4.65 -9.59
N ASN A 16 0.16 -3.65 -8.72
CA ASN A 16 0.42 -3.90 -7.31
C ASN A 16 -0.66 -4.81 -6.70
N LEU A 17 -0.19 -5.82 -5.97
CA LEU A 17 -1.04 -6.81 -5.34
C LEU A 17 -0.53 -7.09 -3.93
N GLU A 18 -1.47 -7.15 -3.00
CA GLU A 18 -1.20 -7.09 -1.57
C GLU A 18 -1.90 -8.25 -0.85
N SER A 19 -1.44 -8.58 0.35
CA SER A 19 -2.08 -9.57 1.22
C SER A 19 -1.50 -9.51 2.63
N PRO A 20 -2.12 -10.19 3.63
CA PRO A 20 -1.49 -10.42 4.94
C PRO A 20 -0.17 -11.20 4.89
N ARG A 21 0.28 -11.67 3.71
CA ARG A 21 1.57 -12.35 3.50
C ARG A 21 2.60 -11.46 2.79
N ARG A 22 2.26 -10.22 2.46
CA ARG A 22 3.18 -9.27 1.82
C ARG A 22 4.41 -9.03 2.71
N GLY A 23 5.58 -8.92 2.10
CA GLY A 23 6.82 -8.59 2.81
C GLY A 23 6.73 -7.25 3.54
N GLU A 24 7.36 -7.17 4.70
CA GLU A 24 7.16 -6.08 5.68
C GLU A 24 7.71 -4.72 5.22
N THR A 25 8.63 -4.73 4.26
CA THR A 25 9.26 -3.52 3.69
C THR A 25 8.41 -2.85 2.61
N PHE A 26 7.37 -3.53 2.09
CA PHE A 26 6.44 -2.92 1.14
C PHE A 26 5.48 -1.98 1.85
N VAL A 27 5.16 -0.85 1.20
CA VAL A 27 4.45 0.29 1.79
C VAL A 27 3.17 -0.08 2.54
N THR A 28 2.30 -0.89 1.93
CA THR A 28 1.03 -1.35 2.51
C THR A 28 1.23 -2.16 3.79
N ARG A 29 2.22 -3.07 3.79
CA ARG A 29 2.51 -3.90 4.96
C ARG A 29 3.24 -3.12 6.05
N LYS A 30 4.14 -2.22 5.65
CA LYS A 30 4.80 -1.27 6.54
C LYS A 30 3.75 -0.43 7.28
N ILE A 31 2.75 0.11 6.56
CA ILE A 31 1.66 0.90 7.15
C ILE A 31 0.83 0.05 8.11
N THR A 32 0.26 -1.06 7.65
CA THR A 32 -0.64 -1.87 8.50
C THR A 32 0.05 -2.38 9.77
N ARG A 33 1.32 -2.80 9.68
CA ARG A 33 2.09 -3.23 10.86
C ARG A 33 2.47 -2.06 11.75
N GLY A 34 2.99 -0.97 11.19
CA GLY A 34 3.38 0.22 11.95
C GLY A 34 2.20 0.81 12.70
N MET A 35 1.04 0.97 12.03
CA MET A 35 -0.19 1.47 12.66
C MET A 35 -0.67 0.55 13.80
N ALA A 36 -0.62 -0.77 13.61
CA ALA A 36 -0.96 -1.71 14.67
C ALA A 36 0.01 -1.60 15.86
N ASN A 37 1.32 -1.49 15.61
CA ASN A 37 2.33 -1.33 16.65
C ASN A 37 2.14 0.00 17.41
N ILE A 38 1.87 1.10 16.71
CA ILE A 38 1.64 2.41 17.32
C ILE A 38 0.36 2.41 18.16
N ALA A 39 -0.73 1.81 17.65
CA ALA A 39 -1.98 1.66 18.38
C ALA A 39 -1.81 0.93 19.73
N GLN A 40 -0.86 -0.01 19.80
CA GLN A 40 -0.53 -0.77 21.01
C GLN A 40 0.66 -0.19 21.80
N GLY A 41 1.22 0.94 21.37
CA GLY A 41 2.31 1.63 22.07
C GLY A 41 3.70 0.99 21.92
N LEU A 42 3.86 0.07 20.97
CA LEU A 42 5.14 -0.59 20.66
C LEU A 42 6.06 0.31 19.83
N GLU A 43 5.46 1.18 19.02
CA GLU A 43 6.14 2.19 18.21
C GLU A 43 5.46 3.55 18.45
N LYS A 44 6.16 4.65 18.16
CA LYS A 44 5.62 6.00 18.39
C LYS A 44 5.15 6.69 17.11
N CYS A 45 5.86 6.48 16.01
CA CYS A 45 5.61 7.19 14.76
C CYS A 45 6.09 6.35 13.58
N LEU A 46 5.30 6.37 12.51
CA LEU A 46 5.61 5.74 11.23
C LEU A 46 6.23 6.79 10.30
N PHE A 47 7.49 6.58 9.93
CA PHE A 47 8.19 7.47 8.99
C PHE A 47 7.95 7.05 7.54
N MET A 48 7.57 7.99 6.68
CA MET A 48 7.17 7.74 5.30
C MET A 48 7.93 8.62 4.31
N GLY A 49 7.99 8.20 3.04
CA GLY A 49 8.50 9.03 1.94
C GLY A 49 7.36 9.80 1.29
N ASN A 50 7.20 9.65 -0.02
CA ASN A 50 6.12 10.28 -0.78
C ASN A 50 4.73 9.74 -0.39
N LEU A 51 3.90 10.59 0.24
CA LEU A 51 2.53 10.27 0.62
C LEU A 51 1.54 10.35 -0.55
N ASP A 52 1.90 11.08 -1.61
CA ASP A 52 1.01 11.35 -2.74
C ASP A 52 1.21 10.33 -3.89
N ALA A 53 2.12 9.38 -3.73
CA ALA A 53 2.35 8.32 -4.73
C ALA A 53 1.08 7.47 -4.93
N LEU A 54 0.61 7.39 -6.18
CA LEU A 54 -0.64 6.71 -6.57
C LEU A 54 -0.39 5.29 -7.07
N ARG A 55 -1.12 4.31 -6.52
CA ARG A 55 -0.98 2.90 -6.90
C ARG A 55 -2.34 2.23 -7.03
N ASP A 56 -2.43 1.33 -8.01
CA ASP A 56 -3.54 0.38 -8.15
C ASP A 56 -3.21 -0.87 -7.33
N TRP A 57 -3.92 -1.08 -6.22
CA TRP A 57 -3.69 -2.20 -5.29
C TRP A 57 -4.85 -3.19 -5.31
N GLY A 58 -4.59 -4.39 -5.85
CA GLY A 58 -5.48 -5.54 -5.75
C GLY A 58 -5.09 -6.53 -4.66
N HIS A 59 -5.90 -7.57 -4.46
CA HIS A 59 -5.57 -8.65 -3.53
C HIS A 59 -4.87 -9.83 -4.24
N ALA A 60 -3.76 -10.30 -3.67
CA ALA A 60 -2.89 -11.31 -4.27
C ALA A 60 -3.62 -12.61 -4.63
N LYS A 61 -4.65 -13.00 -3.85
CA LYS A 61 -5.47 -14.20 -4.10
C LYS A 61 -6.17 -14.15 -5.47
N ASP A 62 -6.64 -12.99 -5.89
CA ASP A 62 -7.35 -12.86 -7.16
C ASP A 62 -6.37 -12.87 -8.33
N TYR A 63 -5.19 -12.29 -8.12
CA TYR A 63 -4.14 -12.20 -9.13
C TYR A 63 -3.54 -13.58 -9.44
N VAL A 64 -3.33 -14.43 -8.44
CA VAL A 64 -2.87 -15.81 -8.68
C VAL A 64 -3.91 -16.67 -9.40
N LYS A 65 -5.20 -16.39 -9.21
CA LYS A 65 -6.27 -17.04 -9.97
C LYS A 65 -6.17 -16.64 -11.45
N MET A 66 -5.92 -15.37 -11.75
CA MET A 66 -5.73 -14.90 -13.12
C MET A 66 -4.50 -15.51 -13.78
N GLN A 67 -3.38 -15.63 -13.07
CA GLN A 67 -2.19 -16.33 -13.57
C GLN A 67 -2.52 -17.77 -14.01
N TRP A 68 -3.30 -18.50 -13.20
CA TRP A 68 -3.75 -19.83 -13.58
C TRP A 68 -4.69 -19.80 -14.81
N MET A 69 -5.66 -18.89 -14.84
CA MET A 69 -6.63 -18.75 -15.95
C MET A 69 -5.95 -18.44 -17.28
N MET A 70 -4.88 -17.63 -17.29
CA MET A 70 -4.09 -17.32 -18.50
C MET A 70 -3.50 -18.57 -19.16
N LEU A 71 -3.14 -19.58 -18.36
CA LEU A 71 -2.61 -20.85 -18.84
C LEU A 71 -3.70 -21.81 -19.36
N GLN A 72 -4.97 -21.48 -19.17
CA GLN A 72 -6.10 -22.31 -19.62
C GLN A 72 -6.69 -21.84 -20.96
N GLN A 73 -6.16 -20.78 -21.55
CA GLN A 73 -6.69 -20.25 -22.81
C GLN A 73 -6.17 -21.07 -24.00
N ASP A 74 -6.90 -21.03 -25.12
CA ASP A 74 -6.51 -21.76 -26.33
C ASP A 74 -5.20 -21.21 -26.94
N GLU A 75 -4.97 -19.90 -26.82
CA GLU A 75 -3.79 -19.21 -27.37
C GLU A 75 -3.05 -18.40 -26.30
N PRO A 76 -1.70 -18.42 -26.29
CA PRO A 76 -0.90 -17.66 -25.35
C PRO A 76 -0.95 -16.16 -25.68
N ARG A 77 -1.41 -15.35 -24.73
CA ARG A 77 -1.48 -13.88 -24.84
C ARG A 77 -0.89 -13.21 -23.62
N ASP A 78 -0.54 -11.93 -23.76
CA ASP A 78 -0.10 -11.12 -22.63
C ASP A 78 -1.30 -10.36 -22.05
N TYR A 79 -1.37 -10.26 -20.73
CA TYR A 79 -2.52 -9.70 -20.02
C TYR A 79 -2.08 -8.64 -19.03
N VAL A 80 -2.70 -7.46 -19.09
CA VAL A 80 -2.63 -6.47 -18.02
C VAL A 80 -3.68 -6.83 -16.97
N ILE A 81 -3.25 -6.95 -15.71
CA ILE A 81 -4.12 -7.31 -14.59
C ILE A 81 -4.00 -6.24 -13.51
N ALA A 82 -5.07 -5.48 -13.33
CA ALA A 82 -5.19 -4.34 -12.43
C ALA A 82 -6.65 -4.19 -11.95
N THR A 83 -6.89 -3.43 -10.88
CA THR A 83 -8.26 -3.14 -10.41
C THR A 83 -8.92 -2.01 -11.20
N GLY A 84 -8.13 -1.15 -11.86
CA GLY A 84 -8.57 0.05 -12.56
C GLY A 84 -8.77 1.26 -11.65
N VAL A 85 -8.44 1.14 -10.36
CA VAL A 85 -8.62 2.21 -9.36
C VAL A 85 -7.31 2.45 -8.62
N GLN A 86 -6.94 3.72 -8.46
CA GLN A 86 -5.74 4.12 -7.74
C GLN A 86 -6.08 4.78 -6.41
N TYR A 87 -5.18 4.59 -5.44
CA TYR A 87 -5.18 5.30 -4.17
C TYR A 87 -3.77 5.79 -3.87
N SER A 88 -3.67 6.91 -3.17
CA SER A 88 -2.43 7.44 -2.64
C SER A 88 -1.98 6.67 -1.40
N VAL A 89 -0.68 6.77 -1.09
CA VAL A 89 -0.13 6.27 0.18
C VAL A 89 -0.84 6.93 1.37
N ARG A 90 -1.16 8.23 1.26
CA ARG A 90 -1.94 8.98 2.24
C ARG A 90 -3.31 8.38 2.50
N GLU A 91 -4.07 8.09 1.44
CA GLU A 91 -5.38 7.46 1.57
C GLU A 91 -5.27 6.07 2.21
N PHE A 92 -4.23 5.30 1.87
CA PHE A 92 -4.00 3.99 2.50
C PHE A 92 -3.72 4.11 4.01
N ILE A 93 -2.96 5.12 4.42
CA ILE A 93 -2.71 5.42 5.85
C ILE A 93 -4.01 5.79 6.55
N ASP A 94 -4.79 6.70 5.98
CA ASP A 94 -6.05 7.16 6.56
C ASP A 94 -7.08 6.01 6.67
N MET A 95 -7.21 5.18 5.63
CA MET A 95 -8.02 3.95 5.69
C MET A 95 -7.54 2.99 6.79
N SER A 96 -6.23 2.78 6.92
CA SER A 96 -5.66 1.91 7.95
C SER A 96 -5.89 2.46 9.37
N ALA A 97 -5.82 3.78 9.55
CA ALA A 97 -6.07 4.46 10.82
C ALA A 97 -7.54 4.34 11.23
N ARG A 98 -8.47 4.54 10.29
CA ARG A 98 -9.91 4.40 10.52
C ARG A 98 -10.30 3.01 10.99
N GLU A 99 -9.65 1.95 10.48
CA GLU A 99 -9.90 0.59 10.95
C GLU A 99 -9.50 0.34 12.42
N LEU A 100 -8.57 1.15 12.93
CA LEU A 100 -8.18 1.18 14.33
C LEU A 100 -8.99 2.19 15.15
N GLY A 101 -9.97 2.85 14.52
CA GLY A 101 -10.80 3.88 15.14
C GLY A 101 -10.09 5.22 15.31
N ILE A 102 -9.07 5.50 14.53
CA ILE A 102 -8.27 6.73 14.61
C ILE A 102 -8.64 7.64 13.43
N GLU A 103 -9.05 8.87 13.73
CA GLU A 103 -9.20 9.92 12.73
C GLU A 103 -7.92 10.75 12.67
N LEU A 104 -7.39 10.96 11.47
CA LEU A 104 -6.17 11.73 11.25
C LEU A 104 -6.45 13.08 10.60
N GLU A 105 -5.64 14.06 11.00
CA GLU A 105 -5.51 15.34 10.32
C GLU A 105 -4.08 15.47 9.79
N PHE A 106 -3.95 15.68 8.48
CA PHE A 106 -2.63 15.91 7.86
C PHE A 106 -2.30 17.40 7.90
N VAL A 107 -1.17 17.73 8.51
CA VAL A 107 -0.70 19.11 8.70
C VAL A 107 0.71 19.26 8.13
N GLY A 108 1.02 20.44 7.60
CA GLY A 108 2.28 20.68 6.88
C GLY A 108 2.19 20.29 5.40
N LYS A 109 3.32 20.33 4.69
CA LYS A 109 3.44 19.98 3.27
C LYS A 109 4.81 19.38 2.97
N GLY A 110 4.88 18.48 2.00
CA GLY A 110 6.13 17.88 1.57
C GLY A 110 6.84 17.18 2.72
N VAL A 111 8.13 17.49 2.92
CA VAL A 111 8.95 16.85 3.97
C VAL A 111 8.54 17.21 5.40
N ASP A 112 7.82 18.32 5.59
CA ASP A 112 7.35 18.76 6.91
C ASP A 112 5.95 18.19 7.25
N GLU A 113 5.38 17.40 6.35
CA GLU A 113 4.03 16.87 6.51
C GLU A 113 3.94 15.74 7.54
N LYS A 114 2.89 15.80 8.35
CA LYS A 114 2.64 14.91 9.49
C LYS A 114 1.17 14.55 9.59
N ALA A 115 0.86 13.36 10.07
CA ALA A 115 -0.50 12.99 10.46
C ALA A 115 -0.65 13.08 11.98
N VAL A 116 -1.53 13.97 12.42
CA VAL A 116 -1.89 14.21 13.81
C VAL A 116 -3.21 13.51 14.13
N VAL A 117 -3.28 12.87 15.29
CA VAL A 117 -4.51 12.22 15.74
C VAL A 117 -5.53 13.28 16.13
N LYS A 118 -6.63 13.35 15.38
CA LYS A 118 -7.73 14.28 15.62
C LYS A 118 -8.76 13.71 16.59
N SER A 119 -9.11 12.44 16.44
CA SER A 119 -10.02 11.74 17.35
C SER A 119 -9.68 10.25 17.43
N VAL A 120 -10.07 9.60 18.53
CA VAL A 120 -9.95 8.15 18.73
C VAL A 120 -11.29 7.62 19.21
N ILE A 121 -11.79 6.60 18.53
CA ILE A 121 -13.08 5.96 18.77
C ILE A 121 -12.86 4.47 19.00
N GLY A 122 -13.49 3.93 20.04
CA GLY A 122 -13.39 2.50 20.38
C GLY A 122 -12.13 2.16 21.18
N THR A 123 -11.72 0.89 21.14
CA THR A 123 -10.72 0.32 22.07
C THR A 123 -9.49 -0.26 21.38
N LYS A 124 -9.42 -0.20 20.05
CA LYS A 124 -8.33 -0.82 19.26
C LYS A 124 -6.99 -0.07 19.36
N ALA A 125 -7.00 1.19 19.78
CA ALA A 125 -5.80 2.03 19.90
C ALA A 125 -5.61 2.60 21.32
N PRO A 126 -5.43 1.74 22.35
CA PRO A 126 -5.38 2.18 23.75
C PRO A 126 -4.18 3.07 24.08
N ALA A 127 -3.11 3.02 23.28
CA ALA A 127 -1.89 3.79 23.54
C ALA A 127 -1.88 5.18 22.88
N ILE A 128 -2.87 5.50 22.04
CA ILE A 128 -2.91 6.72 21.24
C ILE A 128 -3.78 7.79 21.91
N LYS A 129 -3.33 9.04 21.83
CA LYS A 129 -4.06 10.21 22.33
C LYS A 129 -4.29 11.23 21.21
N VAL A 130 -5.35 12.01 21.36
CA VAL A 130 -5.60 13.19 20.51
C VAL A 130 -4.41 14.14 20.60
N GLY A 131 -3.93 14.60 19.45
CA GLY A 131 -2.74 15.45 19.31
C GLY A 131 -1.43 14.68 19.07
N ASP A 132 -1.41 13.34 19.19
CA ASP A 132 -0.21 12.56 18.90
C ASP A 132 0.12 12.63 17.39
N ILE A 133 1.41 12.78 17.07
CA ILE A 133 1.92 12.64 15.71
C ILE A 133 2.33 11.19 15.51
N ILE A 134 1.57 10.46 14.69
CA ILE A 134 1.81 9.02 14.48
C ILE A 134 2.32 8.69 13.09
N VAL A 135 2.32 9.65 12.17
CA VAL A 135 2.99 9.55 10.86
C VAL A 135 3.75 10.84 10.60
N ALA A 136 4.97 10.72 10.07
CA ALA A 136 5.76 11.86 9.62
C ALA A 136 6.48 11.53 8.31
N VAL A 137 6.62 12.52 7.43
CA VAL A 137 7.48 12.39 6.26
C VAL A 137 8.95 12.53 6.69
N ASP A 138 9.81 11.69 6.12
CA ASP A 138 11.26 11.71 6.34
C ASP A 138 11.98 11.58 4.98
N PRO A 139 12.85 12.56 4.62
CA PRO A 139 13.63 12.53 3.39
C PRO A 139 14.39 11.22 3.12
N ALA A 140 14.81 10.50 4.17
CA ALA A 140 15.53 9.24 4.04
C ALA A 140 14.68 8.12 3.42
N TYR A 141 13.36 8.27 3.38
CA TYR A 141 12.43 7.28 2.83
C TYR A 141 11.98 7.59 1.40
N PHE A 142 12.42 8.70 0.80
CA PHE A 142 12.20 8.96 -0.61
C PHE A 142 13.05 8.02 -1.46
N ARG A 143 12.45 7.47 -2.52
CA ARG A 143 13.18 6.55 -3.41
C ARG A 143 13.82 7.34 -4.55
N PRO A 144 15.10 7.09 -4.88
CA PRO A 144 15.75 7.77 -6.01
C PRO A 144 15.05 7.57 -7.37
N ALA A 145 14.33 6.46 -7.55
CA ALA A 145 13.57 6.12 -8.75
C ALA A 145 12.07 5.99 -8.47
N GLU A 146 11.51 6.94 -7.71
CA GLU A 146 10.07 6.97 -7.44
C GLU A 146 9.29 7.42 -8.68
N VAL A 147 8.27 6.65 -9.05
CA VAL A 147 7.33 7.02 -10.13
C VAL A 147 6.06 7.56 -9.48
N GLU A 148 5.56 8.70 -9.95
CA GLU A 148 4.39 9.37 -9.37
C GLU A 148 3.12 8.51 -9.52
N THR A 149 2.93 7.95 -10.72
CA THR A 149 1.84 7.02 -11.08
C THR A 149 2.41 5.82 -11.85
N LEU A 150 1.73 4.66 -11.76
CA LEU A 150 2.11 3.44 -12.48
C LEU A 150 1.12 3.05 -13.60
N LEU A 151 0.15 3.90 -13.92
CA LEU A 151 -0.78 3.71 -15.05
C LEU A 151 -0.35 4.49 -16.29
#